data_AF-A0A660TFR3-F1
#
_entry.id   AF-A0A660TFR3-F1
#
_cell.length_a   1.000
_cell.length_b   1.000
_cell.length_c   1.000
_cell.angle_alpha   90.00
_cell.angle_beta   90.00
_cell.angle_gamma   90.00
#
_symmetry.space_group_name_H-M   'P 1'
#
loop_
_entity.id
_entity.type
_entity.pdbx_description
1 polymer ?
#
loop_
_entity_poly.entity_id
_entity_poly.type
_entity_poly.pdbx_seq_one_letter_code
_entity_poly.pdbx_strand_id
1 'polypeptide(L)' 'MKAKDLDKLFDSGEVDITPYLDLSKGYRPDQELKRVNVDFPIWMVRKLDQSAKRLGVPRQSLIKVWLAERISQM' A
#
# COMPACT_ATOMS: atom_id res chain seq x y z
N MET A 1 4.95 26.69 17.85
CA MET A 1 3.84 26.31 18.76
C MET A 1 4.41 25.42 19.86
N LYS A 2 3.94 25.51 21.10
CA LYS A 2 4.34 24.56 22.16
C LYS A 2 3.49 23.29 22.02
N ALA A 3 4.03 22.14 22.44
CA ALA A 3 3.34 20.85 22.33
C ALA A 3 1.91 20.87 22.90
N LYS A 4 1.73 21.45 24.09
CA LYS A 4 0.41 21.56 24.76
C LYS A 4 -0.63 22.36 23.97
N ASP A 5 -0.20 23.32 23.15
CA ASP A 5 -1.13 24.12 22.35
C ASP A 5 -1.54 23.34 21.09
N LEU A 6 -0.59 22.59 20.51
CA LEU A 6 -0.84 21.69 19.38
C LEU A 6 -1.79 20.55 19.77
N ASP A 7 -1.58 19.92 20.93
CA ASP A 7 -2.43 18.83 21.44
C ASP A 7 -3.88 19.28 21.56
N LYS A 8 -4.13 20.46 22.13
CA LYS A 8 -5.48 21.03 22.26
C LYS A 8 -6.14 21.30 20.90
N LEU A 9 -5.35 21.79 19.93
CA LEU A 9 -5.80 22.05 18.57
C LEU A 9 -6.13 20.76 17.81
N PHE A 10 -5.36 19.69 18.04
CA PHE A 10 -5.63 18.37 17.49
C PHE A 10 -6.90 17.76 18.10
N ASP A 11 -7.00 17.78 19.43
CA ASP A 11 -8.10 17.17 20.17
C ASP A 11 -9.44 17.89 19.96
N SER A 12 -9.43 19.20 19.70
CA SER A 12 -10.67 19.93 19.40
C SER A 12 -11.26 19.56 18.05
N GLY A 13 -10.43 19.12 17.09
CA GLY A 13 -10.85 18.77 15.74
C GLY A 13 -11.41 19.94 14.90
N GLU A 14 -11.32 21.18 15.41
CA GLU A 14 -11.91 22.37 14.81
C GLU A 14 -11.08 22.94 13.66
N VAL A 15 -9.78 22.63 13.63
CA VAL A 15 -8.81 23.22 12.68
C VAL A 15 -7.89 22.13 12.13
N ASP A 16 -7.61 22.19 10.84
CA ASP A 16 -6.59 21.34 10.22
C ASP A 16 -5.20 21.71 10.78
N ILE A 17 -4.58 20.76 11.49
CA ILE A 17 -3.26 20.95 12.08
C ILE A 17 -2.10 20.70 11.10
N THR A 18 -2.39 20.18 9.89
CA THR A 18 -1.40 19.83 8.87
C THR A 18 -0.39 20.95 8.57
N PRO A 19 -0.78 22.25 8.48
CA PRO A 19 0.17 23.35 8.26
C PRO A 19 1.21 23.54 9.37
N TYR A 20 0.97 22.98 10.57
CA TYR A 20 1.89 23.06 11.71
C TYR A 20 2.82 21.85 11.82
N LEU A 21 2.63 20.81 11.00
CA LEU A 21 3.43 19.58 11.00
C LEU A 21 4.61 19.70 10.02
N ASP A 22 5.81 19.32 10.48
CA ASP A 22 6.94 19.10 9.58
C ASP A 22 6.84 17.70 8.95
N LEU A 23 6.30 17.66 7.74
CA LEU A 23 6.11 16.42 6.98
C LEU A 23 7.36 16.00 6.18
N SER A 24 8.48 16.72 6.29
CA SER A 24 9.71 16.39 5.53
C SER A 24 10.24 14.98 5.80
N LYS A 25 9.93 14.42 6.98
CA LYS A 25 10.27 13.06 7.40
C LYS A 25 9.06 12.12 7.46
N GLY A 26 7.90 12.57 6.97
CA GLY A 26 6.70 11.75 6.91
C GLY A 26 6.93 10.56 5.97
N TYR A 27 6.66 9.36 6.46
CA TYR A 27 6.64 8.14 5.64
C TYR A 27 5.43 7.31 6.00
N ARG A 28 5.07 6.38 5.11
CA ARG A 28 3.99 5.43 5.36
C ARG A 28 4.61 4.10 5.80
N PRO A 29 4.46 3.71 7.09
CA PRO A 29 4.84 2.38 7.54
C PRO A 29 4.17 1.31 6.66
N ASP A 30 4.81 0.16 6.52
CA ASP A 30 4.32 -0.99 5.73
C ASP A 30 4.16 -0.77 4.21
N GLN A 31 4.65 0.37 3.68
CA GLN A 31 4.76 0.60 2.23
C GLN A 31 6.17 0.35 1.68
N GLU A 32 7.05 -0.21 2.50
CA GLU A 32 8.40 -0.60 2.07
C GLU A 32 8.34 -1.71 1.02
N LEU A 33 8.96 -1.47 -0.13
CA LEU A 33 9.00 -2.44 -1.23
C LEU A 33 10.13 -3.45 -0.98
N LYS A 34 9.77 -4.70 -0.70
CA LYS A 34 10.70 -5.82 -0.67
C LYS A 34 10.52 -6.72 -1.89
N ARG A 35 11.60 -6.96 -2.65
CA ARG A 35 11.60 -7.91 -3.77
C ARG A 35 11.66 -9.35 -3.22
N VAL A 36 10.77 -10.20 -3.73
CA VAL A 36 10.72 -11.64 -3.41
C VAL A 36 10.76 -12.41 -4.73
N ASN A 37 11.56 -13.47 -4.78
CA ASN A 37 11.64 -14.39 -5.92
C ASN A 37 10.83 -15.65 -5.60
N VAL A 38 10.01 -16.10 -6.54
CA VAL A 38 9.16 -17.29 -6.40
C VAL A 38 9.15 -18.03 -7.72
N ASP A 39 9.40 -19.34 -7.67
CA ASP A 39 9.30 -20.22 -8.84
C ASP A 39 7.86 -20.72 -9.01
N PHE A 40 7.40 -20.74 -10.26
CA PHE A 40 6.05 -21.19 -10.62
C PHE A 40 6.11 -22.30 -11.66
N PRO A 41 5.25 -23.34 -11.55
CA PRO A 41 5.08 -24.30 -12.62
C PRO A 41 4.68 -23.62 -13.95
N ILE A 42 5.17 -24.15 -15.07
CA ILE A 42 4.94 -23.58 -16.42
C ILE A 42 3.44 -23.41 -16.71
N TRP A 43 2.60 -24.38 -16.32
CA TRP A 43 1.16 -24.31 -16.54
C TRP A 43 0.52 -23.13 -15.83
N MET A 44 1.03 -22.76 -14.65
CA MET A 44 0.51 -21.66 -13.85
C MET A 44 0.88 -20.32 -14.47
N VAL A 45 2.13 -20.16 -14.92
CA VAL A 45 2.58 -18.95 -15.63
C VAL A 45 1.74 -18.71 -16.88
N ARG A 46 1.49 -19.75 -17.68
CA ARG A 46 0.64 -19.65 -18.88
C ARG A 46 -0.78 -19.17 -18.56
N LYS A 47 -1.40 -19.70 -17.50
CA LYS A 47 -2.73 -19.25 -17.05
C LYS A 47 -2.71 -17.80 -16.57
N LEU A 48 -1.72 -17.42 -15.78
CA LEU A 48 -1.55 -16.04 -15.30
C LEU A 48 -1.41 -15.06 -16.47
N ASP A 49 -0.62 -15.41 -17.48
CA ASP A 49 -0.44 -14.59 -18.68
C ASP A 49 -1.72 -14.42 -19.48
N GLN A 50 -2.49 -15.49 -19.67
CA GLN A 50 -3.77 -15.43 -20.36
C GLN A 50 -4.75 -14.50 -19.63
N SER A 51 -4.85 -14.63 -18.30
CA SER A 51 -5.70 -13.78 -17.46
C SER A 51 -5.26 -12.32 -17.47
N ALA A 52 -3.96 -12.08 -17.31
CA ALA A 52 -3.37 -10.74 -17.32
C ALA A 52 -3.61 -10.03 -18.66
N LYS A 53 -3.43 -10.75 -19.78
CA LYS A 53 -3.73 -10.26 -21.13
C LYS A 53 -5.20 -9.92 -21.31
N ARG A 54 -6.12 -10.79 -20.85
CA ARG A 54 -7.57 -10.55 -20.92
C ARG A 54 -7.99 -9.31 -20.14
N LEU A 55 -7.35 -9.06 -19.00
CA LEU A 55 -7.61 -7.92 -18.13
C LEU A 55 -6.84 -6.65 -18.55
N GLY A 56 -5.93 -6.75 -19.50
CA GLY A 56 -5.10 -5.62 -19.95
C GLY A 56 -4.10 -5.14 -18.89
N VAL A 57 -3.67 -6.01 -17.96
CA VAL A 57 -2.76 -5.66 -16.87
C VAL A 57 -1.47 -6.49 -16.92
N PRO A 58 -0.35 -6.00 -16.36
CA PRO A 58 0.84 -6.83 -16.19
C PRO A 58 0.61 -8.01 -15.26
N ARG A 59 1.31 -9.12 -15.51
CA ARG A 59 1.27 -10.33 -14.65
C ARG A 59 1.52 -10.02 -13.17
N GLN A 60 2.52 -9.17 -12.89
CA GLN A 60 2.87 -8.76 -11.52
C GLN A 60 1.72 -8.05 -10.81
N SER A 61 0.97 -7.18 -11.51
CA SER A 61 -0.19 -6.49 -10.96
C SER A 61 -1.31 -7.48 -10.64
N LEU A 62 -1.55 -8.46 -11.52
CA LEU A 62 -2.54 -9.51 -11.28
C LEU A 62 -2.19 -10.35 -10.05
N ILE A 63 -0.93 -10.78 -9.93
CA ILE A 63 -0.43 -11.54 -8.76
C ILE A 63 -0.61 -10.72 -7.49
N LYS A 64 -0.24 -9.44 -7.50
CA LYS A 64 -0.37 -8.55 -6.34
C LYS A 64 -1.81 -8.45 -5.85
N VAL A 65 -2.78 -8.24 -6.75
CA VAL A 65 -4.20 -8.12 -6.39
C VAL A 65 -4.72 -9.42 -5.80
N TRP A 66 -4.52 -10.55 -6.48
CA TRP A 66 -5.00 -11.84 -5.99
C TRP A 66 -4.38 -12.24 -4.65
N LEU A 67 -3.09 -11.96 -4.45
CA LEU A 67 -2.43 -12.22 -3.17
C LEU A 67 -3.02 -11.36 -2.05
N ALA A 68 -3.24 -10.06 -2.31
CA ALA A 68 -3.86 -9.15 -1.35
C ALA A 68 -5.29 -9.59 -0.98
N GLU A 69 -6.09 -10.02 -1.96
CA GLU A 69 -7.44 -10.56 -1.72
C GLU A 69 -7.42 -11.79 -0.81
N ARG A 70 -6.43 -12.68 -0.99
CA ARG A 70 -6.28 -13.88 -0.14
C ARG A 70 -5.79 -13.55 1.26
N ILE A 71 -4.83 -12.64 1.40
CA ILE A 71 -4.32 -12.20 2.71
C ILE A 71 -5.43 -11.49 3.50
N SER A 72 -6.23 -10.64 2.85
CA SER A 72 -7.33 -9.93 3.52
C SER A 72 -8.45 -10.83 4.03
N GLN A 73 -8.50 -12.09 3.59
CA GLN A 73 -9.47 -13.09 4.05
C GLN A 73 -8.95 -13.92 5.25
N MET A 74 -7.69 -13.75 5.64
CA MET A 74 -7.08 -14.42 6.78
C MET A 74 -7.26 -13.58 8.05
#